data_AF-A0A1V6C254-F1
#
_entry.id   AF-A0A1V6C254-F1
#
_cell.length_a   1.000
_cell.length_b   1.000
_cell.length_c   1.000
_cell.angle_alpha   90.00
_cell.angle_beta   90.00
_cell.angle_gamma   90.00
#
_symmetry.space_group_name_H-M   'P 1'
#
loop_
_entity.id
_entity.type
_entity.pdbx_description
1 polymer ?
#
loop_
_entity_poly.entity_id
_entity_poly.type
_entity_poly.pdbx_seq_one_letter_code
_entity_poly.pdbx_strand_id
1 'polypeptide(L)'
;MKTTALTIIVTGVCLFINSAPLFGQHAIKVKNFPDSLPNIKLKEKTPQKYLMTAEYFNKDIYGNLFGKIKVTGEYTRGLDSGYVCWNNVIIAQVNNPVESYGEGERQDYIENFRYIPSPDMLEESYFQEFNNDNVLSRNLIWDMRAIEEYAWNYCDSLQLNKTYVIQDTGGSFDMADIGTYAHTTVEVDLIGITMMNSKLCAVIEYRALDNKVELNTDMFKSKGSELY
;
A
#
# COMPACT_ATOMS: atom_id res chain seq x y z
N MET A 1 68.86 30.06 -27.09
CA MET A 1 68.05 30.11 -25.85
C MET A 1 66.79 29.29 -26.08
N LYS A 2 66.32 28.66 -25.00
CA LYS A 2 65.65 27.34 -24.98
C LYS A 2 64.28 27.33 -25.66
N THR A 3 64.11 26.35 -26.55
CA THR A 3 62.85 25.81 -27.04
C THR A 3 62.12 25.15 -25.87
N THR A 4 60.97 25.68 -25.47
CA THR A 4 60.10 25.03 -24.49
C THR A 4 58.90 24.49 -25.24
N ALA A 5 58.96 23.20 -25.55
CA ALA A 5 57.86 22.43 -26.10
C ALA A 5 56.69 22.43 -25.11
N LEU A 6 55.51 22.81 -25.60
CA LEU A 6 54.28 22.69 -24.85
C LEU A 6 53.89 21.20 -24.83
N THR A 7 54.25 20.51 -23.77
CA THR A 7 53.83 19.13 -23.52
C THR A 7 52.33 19.13 -23.26
N ILE A 8 51.54 18.79 -24.27
CA ILE A 8 50.12 18.46 -24.11
C ILE A 8 50.08 17.06 -23.47
N ILE A 9 49.85 17.02 -22.15
CA ILE A 9 49.49 15.79 -21.45
C ILE A 9 48.03 15.50 -21.81
N VAL A 10 47.81 14.64 -22.80
CA VAL A 10 46.51 14.01 -23.02
C VAL A 10 46.37 12.93 -21.95
N THR A 11 45.75 13.28 -20.83
CA THR A 11 45.34 12.30 -19.82
C THR A 11 44.19 11.49 -20.41
N GLY A 12 44.53 10.38 -21.06
CA GLY A 12 43.56 9.37 -21.47
C GLY A 12 42.94 8.76 -20.23
N VAL A 13 41.76 9.25 -19.84
CA VAL A 13 40.91 8.56 -18.87
C VAL A 13 40.34 7.34 -19.60
N CYS A 14 40.99 6.19 -19.43
CA CYS A 14 40.39 4.89 -19.72
C CYS A 14 39.23 4.70 -18.73
N LEU A 15 38.02 5.11 -19.15
CA LEU A 15 36.78 4.64 -18.56
C LEU A 15 36.69 3.14 -18.89
N PHE A 16 37.20 2.31 -17.98
CA PHE A 16 36.78 0.92 -17.92
C PHE A 16 35.31 0.92 -17.47
N ILE A 17 34.43 0.94 -18.46
CA ILE A 17 33.03 0.59 -18.27
C ILE A 17 33.07 -0.90 -17.94
N ASN A 18 33.17 -1.22 -16.64
CA ASN A 18 32.81 -2.53 -16.15
C ASN A 18 31.30 -2.65 -16.38
N SER A 19 30.93 -3.06 -17.59
CA SER A 19 29.66 -3.73 -17.82
C SER A 19 29.73 -5.07 -17.09
N ALA A 20 29.62 -5.03 -15.76
CA ALA A 20 29.04 -6.17 -15.08
C ALA A 20 27.73 -6.44 -15.84
N PRO A 21 27.46 -7.68 -16.28
CA PRO A 21 26.15 -8.01 -16.77
C PRO A 21 25.18 -7.64 -15.66
N LEU A 22 24.48 -6.52 -15.84
CA LEU A 22 23.16 -6.34 -15.25
C LEU A 22 22.47 -7.64 -15.60
N PHE A 23 22.19 -8.45 -14.57
CA PHE A 23 21.28 -9.57 -14.70
C PHE A 23 19.95 -8.96 -15.11
N GLY A 24 19.80 -8.69 -16.41
CA GLY A 24 18.53 -8.41 -17.02
C GLY A 24 17.65 -9.56 -16.58
N GLN A 25 16.54 -9.23 -15.90
CA GLN A 25 15.53 -10.20 -15.53
C GLN A 25 15.35 -11.13 -16.73
N HIS A 26 15.65 -12.41 -16.57
CA HIS A 26 15.35 -13.39 -17.60
C HIS A 26 13.90 -13.14 -17.98
N ALA A 27 13.65 -12.78 -19.24
CA ALA A 27 12.30 -12.59 -19.74
C ALA A 27 11.61 -13.96 -19.67
N ILE A 28 10.94 -14.24 -18.55
CA ILE A 28 10.13 -15.43 -18.39
C ILE A 28 8.94 -15.21 -19.32
N LYS A 29 8.99 -15.87 -20.48
CA LYS A 29 7.82 -15.99 -21.33
C LYS A 29 6.84 -16.91 -20.61
N VAL A 30 5.92 -16.32 -19.85
CA VAL A 30 4.76 -17.05 -19.32
C VAL A 30 3.93 -17.46 -20.54
N LYS A 31 4.10 -18.70 -20.99
CA LYS A 31 3.23 -19.27 -22.04
C LYS A 31 1.82 -19.40 -21.44
N ASN A 32 0.84 -18.92 -22.19
CA ASN A 32 -0.59 -18.93 -21.84
C ASN A 32 -0.87 -18.06 -20.62
N PHE A 33 -0.94 -16.74 -20.86
CA PHE A 33 -1.47 -15.80 -19.89
C PHE A 33 -2.92 -16.18 -19.61
N PRO A 34 -3.30 -16.48 -18.35
CA PRO A 34 -4.68 -16.80 -18.06
C PRO A 34 -5.51 -15.50 -18.11
N ASP A 35 -6.59 -15.51 -18.89
CA ASP A 35 -7.51 -14.37 -18.99
C ASP A 35 -8.29 -14.11 -17.68
N SER A 36 -8.27 -15.08 -16.76
CA SER A 36 -8.89 -15.02 -15.44
C SER A 36 -8.02 -15.70 -14.39
N LEU A 37 -8.09 -15.28 -13.12
CA LEU A 37 -7.39 -15.97 -12.05
C LEU A 37 -8.06 -17.33 -11.74
N PRO A 38 -7.29 -18.35 -11.35
CA PRO A 38 -7.89 -19.57 -10.84
C PRO A 38 -8.59 -19.29 -9.51
N ASN A 39 -9.58 -20.11 -9.16
CA ASN A 39 -10.17 -20.05 -7.83
C ASN A 39 -9.12 -20.53 -6.80
N ILE A 40 -8.47 -19.58 -6.13
CA ILE A 40 -7.47 -19.84 -5.10
C ILE A 40 -8.12 -19.61 -3.74
N LYS A 41 -8.00 -20.61 -2.86
CA LYS A 41 -8.34 -20.43 -1.45
C LYS A 41 -7.12 -19.97 -0.69
N LEU A 42 -7.33 -18.96 0.15
CA LEU A 42 -6.35 -18.51 1.11
C LEU A 42 -5.90 -19.66 2.03
N LYS A 43 -4.59 -19.75 2.28
CA LYS A 43 -3.98 -20.77 3.15
C LYS A 43 -3.59 -20.16 4.50
N GLU A 44 -4.42 -20.38 5.51
CA GLU A 44 -4.21 -19.84 6.87
C GLU A 44 -3.18 -20.60 7.72
N LYS A 45 -2.57 -21.67 7.20
CA LYS A 45 -1.63 -22.53 7.94
C LYS A 45 -0.17 -22.24 7.64
N THR A 46 0.11 -21.23 6.83
CA THR A 46 1.48 -20.88 6.45
C THR A 46 1.63 -19.37 6.57
N PRO A 47 2.53 -18.89 7.44
CA PRO A 47 2.76 -17.47 7.58
C PRO A 47 3.11 -16.82 6.24
N GLN A 48 2.39 -15.76 5.92
CA GLN A 48 2.61 -14.93 4.74
C GLN A 48 2.95 -13.53 5.22
N LYS A 49 4.04 -12.96 4.68
CA LYS A 49 4.54 -11.64 5.03
C LYS A 49 4.38 -10.70 3.85
N TYR A 50 3.90 -9.51 4.15
CA TYR A 50 3.65 -8.44 3.19
C TYR A 50 4.24 -7.14 3.71
N LEU A 51 4.74 -6.32 2.79
CA LEU A 51 4.97 -4.91 3.07
C LEU A 51 3.74 -4.15 2.58
N MET A 52 3.02 -3.52 3.50
CA MET A 52 1.93 -2.63 3.18
C MET A 52 2.47 -1.20 3.10
N THR A 53 2.03 -0.43 2.11
CA THR A 53 2.31 1.00 2.00
C THR A 53 1.03 1.74 1.64
N ALA A 54 0.65 2.72 2.45
CA ALA A 54 -0.38 3.69 2.14
C ALA A 54 0.25 5.07 1.93
N GLU A 55 -0.06 5.73 0.81
CA GLU A 55 0.36 7.10 0.54
C GLU A 55 -0.86 8.02 0.46
N TYR A 56 -0.95 8.95 1.41
CA TYR A 56 -2.01 9.94 1.50
C TYR A 56 -1.55 11.24 0.84
N PHE A 57 -2.27 11.70 -0.17
CA PHE A 57 -2.00 12.94 -0.89
C PHE A 57 -3.01 14.01 -0.51
N ASN A 58 -2.58 15.01 0.26
CA ASN A 58 -3.46 16.06 0.76
C ASN A 58 -3.57 17.20 -0.26
N LYS A 59 -4.80 17.50 -0.67
CA LYS A 59 -5.13 18.51 -1.68
C LYS A 59 -6.04 19.59 -1.12
N ASP A 60 -5.85 20.82 -1.57
CA ASP A 60 -6.79 21.91 -1.31
C ASP A 60 -8.07 21.76 -2.18
N ILE A 61 -9.04 22.66 -1.99
CA ILE A 61 -10.30 22.65 -2.74
C ILE A 61 -10.13 22.89 -4.26
N TYR A 62 -8.95 23.33 -4.70
CA TYR A 62 -8.62 23.53 -6.11
C TYR A 62 -7.82 22.35 -6.67
N GLY A 63 -7.55 21.31 -5.86
CA GLY A 63 -6.78 20.13 -6.23
C GLY A 63 -5.27 20.28 -6.12
N ASN A 64 -4.76 21.41 -5.59
CA ASN A 64 -3.32 21.60 -5.41
C ASN A 64 -2.83 20.75 -4.24
N LEU A 65 -1.78 19.97 -4.47
CA LEU A 65 -1.11 19.24 -3.41
C LEU A 65 -0.42 20.22 -2.46
N PHE A 66 -0.63 20.04 -1.16
CA PHE A 66 0.07 20.80 -0.13
C PHE A 66 0.82 19.92 0.86
N GLY A 67 0.65 18.60 0.79
CA GLY A 67 1.39 17.67 1.64
C GLY A 67 1.13 16.23 1.25
N LYS A 68 2.01 15.35 1.72
CA LYS A 68 1.87 13.91 1.54
C LYS A 68 2.36 13.16 2.77
N ILE A 69 1.71 12.06 3.08
CA ILE A 69 2.04 11.18 4.19
C ILE A 69 2.20 9.77 3.64
N LYS A 70 3.26 9.08 4.03
CA LYS A 70 3.47 7.68 3.72
C LYS A 70 3.50 6.88 5.01
N VAL A 71 2.67 5.85 5.07
CA VAL A 71 2.64 4.87 6.15
C VAL A 71 3.08 3.53 5.57
N THR A 72 4.10 2.93 6.16
CA THR A 72 4.57 1.60 5.78
C THR A 72 4.54 0.66 6.97
N GLY A 73 4.23 -0.62 6.77
CA GLY A 73 4.28 -1.61 7.83
C GLY A 73 4.47 -3.03 7.31
N GLU A 74 5.13 -3.86 8.11
CA GLU A 74 5.24 -5.30 7.84
C GLU A 74 4.04 -6.02 8.43
N TYR A 75 3.20 -6.57 7.56
CA TYR A 75 2.02 -7.34 7.91
C TYR A 75 2.31 -8.84 7.76
N THR A 76 2.05 -9.61 8.82
CA THR A 76 2.14 -11.07 8.80
C THR A 76 0.77 -11.68 9.08
N ARG A 77 0.28 -12.56 8.20
CA ARG A 77 -0.95 -13.34 8.41
C ARG A 77 -0.69 -14.85 8.43
N GLY A 78 -1.70 -15.62 8.79
CA GLY A 78 -1.62 -17.08 8.86
C GLY A 78 -0.77 -17.57 10.03
N LEU A 79 -0.83 -16.82 11.15
CA LEU A 79 -0.27 -17.24 12.42
C LEU A 79 -1.22 -18.22 13.11
N ASP A 80 -0.72 -18.89 14.16
CA ASP A 80 -1.52 -19.83 14.95
C ASP A 80 -2.87 -19.20 15.36
N SER A 81 -3.94 -19.99 15.28
CA SER A 81 -5.32 -19.56 15.62
C SER A 81 -5.89 -18.42 14.77
N GLY A 82 -5.34 -18.16 13.58
CA GLY A 82 -5.88 -17.15 12.64
C GLY A 82 -5.45 -15.72 12.92
N TYR A 83 -4.44 -15.54 13.77
CA TYR A 83 -3.92 -14.22 14.08
C TYR A 83 -3.15 -13.61 12.92
N VAL A 84 -3.12 -12.28 12.93
CA VAL A 84 -2.27 -11.43 12.11
C VAL A 84 -1.42 -10.55 13.01
N CYS A 85 -0.33 -9.99 12.48
CA CYS A 85 0.65 -9.24 13.26
C CYS A 85 1.26 -8.10 12.45
N TRP A 86 1.44 -6.94 13.08
CA TRP A 86 2.12 -5.77 12.52
C TRP A 86 3.48 -5.54 13.19
N ASN A 87 4.48 -5.16 12.39
CA ASN A 87 5.82 -4.79 12.85
C ASN A 87 6.39 -3.68 11.97
N ASN A 88 7.40 -2.97 12.47
CA ASN A 88 8.17 -1.97 11.71
C ASN A 88 7.26 -0.92 11.04
N VAL A 89 6.22 -0.47 11.74
CA VAL A 89 5.33 0.57 11.21
C VAL A 89 6.03 1.92 11.29
N ILE A 90 6.09 2.63 10.17
CA ILE A 90 6.77 3.91 10.01
C ILE A 90 5.83 4.91 9.34
N ILE A 91 5.76 6.12 9.90
CA ILE A 91 5.00 7.23 9.34
C ILE A 91 5.98 8.33 8.91
N ALA A 92 5.97 8.69 7.63
CA ALA A 92 6.77 9.78 7.08
C ALA A 92 5.86 10.85 6.48
N GLN A 93 5.95 12.08 6.97
CA GLN A 93 5.17 13.22 6.49
C GLN A 93 6.06 14.26 5.80
N VAL A 94 5.54 14.86 4.73
CA VAL A 94 6.17 15.94 3.98
C VAL A 94 5.15 17.05 3.73
N ASN A 95 5.44 18.28 4.17
CA ASN A 95 4.57 19.45 4.00
C ASN A 95 4.83 20.22 2.70
N ASN A 96 5.78 19.75 1.89
CA ASN A 96 6.03 20.23 0.54
C ASN A 96 6.03 19.02 -0.42
N PRO A 97 5.01 18.83 -1.25
CA PRO A 97 4.82 17.59 -2.01
C PRO A 97 5.95 17.27 -2.99
N VAL A 98 6.80 18.24 -3.35
CA VAL A 98 7.97 18.02 -4.22
C VAL A 98 9.17 17.42 -3.50
N GLU A 99 9.21 17.47 -2.17
CA GLU A 99 10.31 16.92 -1.38
C GLU A 99 10.18 15.39 -1.24
N SER A 100 11.31 14.72 -1.06
CA SER A 100 11.34 13.28 -0.78
C SER A 100 10.90 12.98 0.65
N TYR A 101 10.31 11.80 0.88
CA TYR A 101 10.10 11.30 2.24
C TYR A 101 11.44 11.11 2.95
N GLY A 102 11.54 11.58 4.19
CA GLY A 102 12.65 11.24 5.10
C GLY A 102 12.52 9.81 5.65
N GLU A 103 13.31 9.50 6.68
CA GLU A 103 13.29 8.19 7.34
C GLU A 103 11.94 7.88 8.02
N GLY A 104 11.20 8.92 8.41
CA GLY A 104 9.93 8.79 9.12
C GLY A 104 10.11 8.48 10.60
N GLU A 105 8.99 8.38 11.31
CA GLU A 105 8.91 8.04 12.72
C GLU A 105 8.38 6.63 12.90
N ARG A 106 9.10 5.81 13.66
CA ARG A 106 8.66 4.47 14.03
C ARG A 106 7.52 4.56 15.03
N GLN A 107 6.47 3.77 14.80
CA GLN A 107 5.31 3.68 15.67
C GLN A 107 5.49 2.48 16.62
N ASP A 108 6.14 2.70 17.76
CA ASP A 108 6.49 1.60 18.69
C ASP A 108 5.26 0.91 19.30
N TYR A 109 4.14 1.62 19.42
CA TYR A 109 2.91 1.11 20.06
C TYR A 109 2.21 -0.01 19.26
N ILE A 110 2.46 -0.10 17.95
CA ILE A 110 1.88 -1.14 17.07
C ILE A 110 2.87 -2.29 16.81
N GLU A 111 4.06 -2.25 17.43
CA GLU A 111 5.06 -3.31 17.30
C GLU A 111 4.58 -4.61 17.96
N ASN A 112 4.62 -5.73 17.23
CA ASN A 112 4.04 -7.02 17.63
C ASN A 112 2.53 -6.96 17.93
N PHE A 113 1.82 -5.93 17.48
CA PHE A 113 0.38 -5.85 17.66
C PHE A 113 -0.29 -7.00 16.91
N ARG A 114 -1.11 -7.78 17.61
CA ARG A 114 -1.75 -8.99 17.08
C ARG A 114 -3.26 -8.92 17.24
N TYR A 115 -3.96 -9.35 16.21
CA TYR A 115 -5.40 -9.45 16.23
C TYR A 115 -5.92 -10.56 15.32
N ILE A 116 -7.19 -10.89 15.46
CA ILE A 116 -7.91 -11.75 14.52
C ILE A 116 -8.78 -10.80 13.67
N PRO A 117 -8.60 -10.75 12.34
CA PRO A 117 -9.46 -9.94 11.48
C PRO A 117 -10.92 -10.34 11.65
N SER A 118 -11.77 -9.40 12.09
CA SER A 118 -13.20 -9.62 12.29
C SER A 118 -13.98 -8.33 12.03
N PRO A 119 -15.28 -8.40 11.69
CA PRO A 119 -16.16 -7.22 11.57
C PRO A 119 -16.09 -6.25 12.76
N ASP A 120 -15.83 -6.77 13.96
CA ASP A 120 -15.79 -5.99 15.21
C ASP A 120 -14.68 -4.92 15.22
N MET A 121 -13.72 -4.97 14.31
CA MET A 121 -12.67 -3.92 14.19
C MET A 121 -13.18 -2.56 13.68
N LEU A 122 -14.48 -2.41 13.42
CA LEU A 122 -15.11 -1.10 13.21
C LEU A 122 -15.65 -0.50 14.52
N GLU A 123 -15.67 -1.28 15.61
CA GLU A 123 -16.10 -0.82 16.92
C GLU A 123 -14.96 -0.09 17.65
N GLU A 124 -15.31 0.96 18.39
CA GLU A 124 -14.37 1.71 19.24
C GLU A 124 -13.67 0.81 20.27
N SER A 125 -14.42 -0.15 20.84
CA SER A 125 -13.96 -1.11 21.83
C SER A 125 -12.73 -1.91 21.37
N TYR A 126 -12.61 -2.15 20.05
CA TYR A 126 -11.53 -2.92 19.45
C TYR A 126 -10.17 -2.26 19.58
N PHE A 127 -10.13 -0.92 19.57
CA PHE A 127 -8.89 -0.14 19.63
C PHE A 127 -8.57 0.37 21.04
N GLN A 128 -9.30 -0.05 22.08
CA GLN A 128 -9.02 0.41 23.46
C GLN A 128 -7.63 0.01 23.96
N GLU A 129 -7.05 -1.07 23.43
CA GLU A 129 -5.68 -1.49 23.76
C GLU A 129 -4.59 -0.68 23.00
N PHE A 130 -4.97 0.07 21.96
CA PHE A 130 -4.10 1.03 21.28
C PHE A 130 -3.95 2.32 22.10
N ASN A 131 -3.21 2.22 23.21
CA ASN A 131 -2.78 3.41 23.94
C ASN A 131 -1.81 4.23 23.05
N ASN A 132 -2.12 5.51 22.80
CA ASN A 132 -1.50 6.40 21.79
C ASN A 132 -1.96 6.18 20.35
N ASP A 133 -3.26 5.97 20.20
CA ASP A 133 -3.91 5.82 18.91
C ASP A 133 -3.67 7.01 17.94
N ASN A 134 -3.38 6.66 16.69
CA ASN A 134 -3.31 7.59 15.57
C ASN A 134 -4.18 7.00 14.46
N VAL A 135 -5.09 7.83 13.93
CA VAL A 135 -6.00 7.50 12.81
C VAL A 135 -5.26 6.83 11.65
N LEU A 136 -4.02 7.25 11.36
CA LEU A 136 -3.23 6.66 10.27
C LEU A 136 -2.88 5.18 10.49
N SER A 137 -2.70 4.75 11.74
CA SER A 137 -2.43 3.36 12.08
C SER A 137 -3.70 2.52 12.13
N ARG A 138 -4.86 3.10 12.50
CA ARG A 138 -6.15 2.44 12.31
C ARG A 138 -6.45 2.24 10.83
N ASN A 139 -6.23 3.28 10.01
CA ASN A 139 -6.39 3.19 8.55
C ASN A 139 -5.47 2.13 7.95
N LEU A 140 -4.22 2.01 8.39
CA LEU A 140 -3.32 0.94 7.94
C LEU A 140 -3.94 -0.46 8.12
N ILE A 141 -4.58 -0.68 9.27
CA ILE A 141 -5.27 -1.94 9.61
C ILE A 141 -6.54 -2.13 8.76
N TRP A 142 -7.35 -1.09 8.59
CA TRP A 142 -8.57 -1.13 7.78
C TRP A 142 -8.28 -1.31 6.28
N ASP A 143 -7.31 -0.58 5.73
CA ASP A 143 -6.87 -0.68 4.34
C ASP A 143 -6.37 -2.09 4.00
N MET A 144 -5.52 -2.66 4.86
CA MET A 144 -5.05 -4.03 4.66
C MET A 144 -6.22 -5.01 4.65
N ARG A 145 -7.19 -4.85 5.57
CA ARG A 145 -8.41 -5.68 5.56
C ARG A 145 -9.18 -5.53 4.25
N ALA A 146 -9.44 -4.31 3.80
CA ALA A 146 -10.20 -4.06 2.58
C ALA A 146 -9.52 -4.71 1.37
N ILE A 147 -8.20 -4.54 1.24
CA ILE A 147 -7.39 -5.18 0.20
C ILE A 147 -7.54 -6.71 0.25
N GLU A 148 -7.45 -7.33 1.43
CA GLU A 148 -7.60 -8.77 1.55
C GLU A 148 -9.02 -9.24 1.23
N GLU A 149 -10.03 -8.52 1.70
CA GLU A 149 -11.42 -8.84 1.44
C GLU A 149 -11.70 -8.83 -0.06
N TYR A 150 -11.28 -7.78 -0.74
CA TYR A 150 -11.48 -7.67 -2.18
C TYR A 150 -10.64 -8.69 -2.97
N ALA A 151 -9.38 -8.90 -2.59
CA ALA A 151 -8.50 -9.87 -3.22
C ALA A 151 -9.08 -11.29 -3.17
N TRP A 152 -9.59 -11.70 -2.01
CA TRP A 152 -10.01 -13.09 -1.79
C TRP A 152 -11.45 -13.36 -2.21
N ASN A 153 -12.37 -12.40 -2.00
CA ASN A 153 -13.79 -12.61 -2.29
C ASN A 153 -14.11 -12.49 -3.78
N TYR A 154 -13.31 -11.74 -4.55
CA TYR A 154 -13.58 -11.50 -5.97
C TYR A 154 -12.55 -12.10 -6.93
N CYS A 155 -11.52 -12.81 -6.42
CA CYS A 155 -10.45 -13.39 -7.23
C CYS A 155 -10.94 -14.17 -8.46
N ASP A 156 -11.98 -14.99 -8.29
CA ASP A 156 -12.56 -15.83 -9.34
C ASP A 156 -13.47 -15.08 -10.33
N SER A 157 -13.80 -13.82 -10.01
CA SER A 157 -14.61 -12.92 -10.84
C SER A 157 -13.73 -11.99 -11.70
N LEU A 158 -12.44 -11.86 -11.38
CA LEU A 158 -11.54 -10.95 -12.09
C LEU A 158 -11.12 -11.51 -13.46
N GLN A 159 -11.21 -10.65 -14.47
CA GLN A 159 -10.75 -10.89 -15.83
C GLN A 159 -9.71 -9.83 -16.20
N LEU A 160 -8.68 -10.24 -16.94
CA LEU A 160 -7.58 -9.35 -17.32
C LEU A 160 -8.12 -8.14 -18.10
N ASN A 161 -7.76 -6.93 -17.65
CA ASN A 161 -8.18 -5.65 -18.24
C ASN A 161 -9.71 -5.44 -18.30
N LYS A 162 -10.47 -6.05 -17.40
CA LYS A 162 -11.90 -5.83 -17.28
C LYS A 162 -12.25 -5.36 -15.88
N THR A 163 -12.91 -4.22 -15.82
CA THR A 163 -13.35 -3.65 -14.55
C THR A 163 -14.47 -4.46 -13.92
N TYR A 164 -14.25 -4.86 -12.67
CA TYR A 164 -15.25 -5.47 -11.83
C TYR A 164 -15.72 -4.46 -10.78
N VAL A 165 -16.99 -4.07 -10.83
CA VAL A 165 -17.59 -3.13 -9.87
C VAL A 165 -18.26 -3.92 -8.75
N ILE A 166 -17.78 -3.72 -7.51
CA ILE A 166 -18.38 -4.30 -6.31
C ILE A 166 -19.75 -3.64 -6.09
N GLN A 167 -20.81 -4.44 -6.15
CA GLN A 167 -22.19 -3.96 -6.05
C GLN A 167 -22.64 -3.70 -4.61
N ASP A 168 -22.08 -4.42 -3.65
CA ASP A 168 -22.37 -4.26 -2.23
C ASP A 168 -21.10 -3.83 -1.52
N THR A 169 -21.02 -2.52 -1.26
CA THR A 169 -19.88 -1.91 -0.56
C THR A 169 -20.15 -1.76 0.94
N GLY A 170 -21.23 -2.35 1.48
CA GLY A 170 -21.60 -2.23 2.90
C GLY A 170 -22.16 -0.88 3.31
N GLY A 171 -22.27 0.09 2.38
CA GLY A 171 -22.89 1.38 2.61
C GLY A 171 -22.07 2.31 3.50
N SER A 172 -22.71 2.89 4.52
CA SER A 172 -22.08 3.81 5.48
C SER A 172 -21.81 3.11 6.80
N PHE A 173 -20.63 3.32 7.37
CA PHE A 173 -20.24 2.82 8.68
C PHE A 173 -19.56 3.91 9.52
N ASP A 174 -19.60 3.72 10.84
CA ASP A 174 -18.89 4.54 11.81
C ASP A 174 -17.44 4.08 11.92
N MET A 175 -16.50 5.02 11.87
CA MET A 175 -15.05 4.76 11.96
C MET A 175 -14.59 4.78 13.41
N ALA A 176 -15.17 3.90 14.24
CA ALA A 176 -14.74 3.68 15.62
C ALA A 176 -14.57 4.99 16.43
N ASP A 177 -15.56 5.90 16.39
CA ASP A 177 -15.63 7.24 17.01
C ASP A 177 -15.02 8.43 16.23
N ILE A 178 -14.19 8.16 15.22
CA ILE A 178 -13.47 9.21 14.48
C ILE A 178 -14.40 9.98 13.54
N GLY A 179 -15.48 9.34 13.08
CA GLY A 179 -16.39 9.90 12.10
C GLY A 179 -17.17 8.84 11.33
N THR A 180 -17.65 9.20 10.14
CA THR A 180 -18.40 8.30 9.26
C THR A 180 -17.75 8.18 7.90
N TYR A 181 -17.86 6.99 7.33
CA TYR A 181 -17.37 6.66 6.00
C TYR A 181 -18.48 6.00 5.20
N ALA A 182 -18.62 6.37 3.94
CA ALA A 182 -19.56 5.73 3.03
C ALA A 182 -18.91 5.41 1.70
N HIS A 183 -18.87 4.12 1.36
CA HIS A 183 -18.41 3.70 0.05
C HIS A 183 -19.43 4.06 -1.02
N THR A 184 -18.99 4.73 -2.08
CA THR A 184 -19.82 5.05 -3.24
C THR A 184 -19.61 4.03 -4.34
N THR A 185 -18.37 3.79 -4.75
CA THR A 185 -18.03 2.83 -5.80
C THR A 185 -16.66 2.24 -5.54
N VAL A 186 -16.57 0.91 -5.57
CA VAL A 186 -15.31 0.18 -5.50
C VAL A 186 -15.15 -0.66 -6.77
N GLU A 187 -14.03 -0.45 -7.46
CA GLU A 187 -13.64 -1.15 -8.67
C GLU A 187 -12.41 -2.02 -8.39
N VAL A 188 -12.40 -3.23 -8.96
CA VAL A 188 -11.29 -4.19 -8.83
C VAL A 188 -10.91 -4.70 -10.21
N ASP A 189 -9.63 -4.54 -10.55
CA ASP A 189 -9.12 -4.87 -11.88
C ASP A 189 -7.93 -5.81 -11.77
N LEU A 190 -7.97 -6.93 -12.52
CA LEU A 190 -6.75 -7.68 -12.81
C LEU A 190 -6.00 -6.93 -13.91
N ILE A 191 -4.93 -6.24 -13.56
CA ILE A 191 -4.15 -5.40 -14.49
C ILE A 191 -2.92 -6.13 -15.05
N GLY A 192 -2.57 -7.28 -14.50
CA GLY A 192 -1.49 -8.09 -15.04
C GLY A 192 -1.04 -9.22 -14.13
N ILE A 193 0.07 -9.84 -14.55
CA ILE A 193 0.77 -10.88 -13.82
C ILE A 193 2.24 -10.51 -13.82
N THR A 194 2.89 -10.68 -12.68
CA THR A 194 4.32 -10.43 -12.48
C THR A 194 5.00 -11.65 -11.87
N MET A 195 6.33 -11.60 -11.78
CA MET A 195 7.14 -12.60 -11.08
C MET A 195 7.81 -11.94 -9.89
N MET A 196 7.51 -12.43 -8.69
CA MET A 196 8.16 -11.99 -7.46
C MET A 196 8.73 -13.21 -6.73
N ASN A 197 10.03 -13.20 -6.41
CA ASN A 197 10.71 -14.31 -5.74
C ASN A 197 10.48 -15.68 -6.42
N SER A 198 10.55 -15.72 -7.75
CA SER A 198 10.29 -16.90 -8.59
C SER A 198 8.88 -17.48 -8.45
N LYS A 199 7.92 -16.70 -7.92
CA LYS A 199 6.50 -17.02 -7.89
C LYS A 199 5.74 -16.13 -8.85
N LEU A 200 4.78 -16.72 -9.54
CA LEU A 200 3.82 -15.99 -10.36
C LEU A 200 2.85 -15.26 -9.43
N CYS A 201 2.68 -13.97 -9.64
CA CYS A 201 1.84 -13.11 -8.81
C CYS A 201 0.85 -12.34 -9.68
N ALA A 202 -0.41 -12.28 -9.26
CA ALA A 202 -1.37 -11.38 -9.88
C ALA A 202 -1.09 -9.94 -9.44
N VAL A 203 -1.28 -8.99 -10.35
CA VAL A 203 -1.31 -7.56 -10.05
C VAL A 203 -2.77 -7.14 -10.12
N ILE A 204 -3.32 -6.84 -8.95
CA ILE A 204 -4.71 -6.42 -8.79
C ILE A 204 -4.69 -4.95 -8.38
N GLU A 205 -5.46 -4.14 -9.09
CA GLU A 205 -5.70 -2.74 -8.77
C GLU A 205 -7.06 -2.61 -8.10
N TYR A 206 -7.12 -1.80 -7.05
CA TYR A 206 -8.35 -1.41 -6.37
C TYR A 206 -8.53 0.09 -6.53
N ARG A 207 -9.73 0.52 -6.91
CA ARG A 207 -10.07 1.93 -7.01
C ARG A 207 -11.33 2.18 -6.20
N ALA A 208 -11.26 3.14 -5.28
CA ALA A 208 -12.39 3.50 -4.43
C ALA A 208 -12.73 4.96 -4.72
N LEU A 209 -13.84 5.18 -5.43
CA LEU A 209 -14.16 6.44 -6.07
C LEU A 209 -15.27 7.18 -5.33
N ASP A 210 -15.04 8.46 -5.07
CA ASP A 210 -15.97 9.40 -4.44
C ASP A 210 -16.57 8.89 -3.11
N ASN A 211 -15.78 8.17 -2.31
CA ASN A 211 -16.21 7.74 -0.99
C ASN A 211 -16.38 8.95 -0.09
N LYS A 212 -17.49 9.04 0.62
CA LYS A 212 -17.76 10.20 1.48
C LYS A 212 -17.12 9.95 2.84
N VAL A 213 -16.38 10.94 3.31
CA VAL A 213 -15.77 10.92 4.65
C VAL A 213 -16.22 12.14 5.43
N GLU A 214 -16.64 11.90 6.66
CA GLU A 214 -16.88 12.92 7.67
C GLU A 214 -16.02 12.58 8.88
N LEU A 215 -15.11 13.48 9.25
CA LEU A 215 -14.25 13.34 10.41
C LEU A 215 -14.74 14.30 11.49
N ASN A 216 -14.90 13.79 12.70
CA ASN A 216 -15.36 14.55 13.86
C ASN A 216 -14.48 14.19 15.07
N THR A 217 -13.29 14.79 15.10
CA THR A 217 -12.35 14.64 16.22
C THR A 217 -12.38 15.88 17.11
N ASP A 218 -11.82 15.79 18.32
CA ASP A 218 -11.69 16.94 19.22
C ASP A 218 -10.85 18.08 18.63
N MET A 219 -9.91 17.76 17.74
CA MET A 219 -8.99 18.74 17.15
C MET A 219 -9.55 19.43 15.91
N PHE A 220 -10.31 18.71 15.08
CA PHE A 220 -10.89 19.26 13.86
C PHE A 220 -12.11 18.47 13.38
N LYS A 221 -12.97 19.17 12.62
CA LYS A 221 -14.09 18.59 11.89
C LYS A 221 -13.88 18.81 10.39
N SER A 222 -14.10 17.77 9.60
CA SER A 222 -13.95 17.83 8.15
C SER A 222 -15.02 17.01 7.46
N LYS A 223 -15.41 17.44 6.26
CA LYS A 223 -16.24 16.65 5.34
C LYS A 223 -15.61 16.72 3.96
N GLY A 224 -15.56 15.60 3.27
CA GLY A 224 -14.98 15.54 1.94
C GLY A 224 -15.28 14.25 1.21
N SER A 225 -14.62 14.10 0.08
CA SER A 225 -14.58 12.87 -0.70
C SER A 225 -13.15 12.31 -0.68
N GLU A 226 -13.03 11.02 -0.44
CA GLU A 226 -11.81 10.26 -0.62
C GLU A 226 -11.79 9.61 -2.00
N LEU A 227 -10.60 9.60 -2.59
CA LEU A 227 -10.27 8.84 -3.79
C LEU A 227 -9.08 7.94 -3.45
N TYR A 228 -9.27 6.64 -3.61
CA TYR A 228 -8.25 5.61 -3.42
C TYR A 228 -7.90 4.98 -4.77
#